data_AF-A0A952ZI09-F1
#
_entry.id   AF-A0A952ZI09-F1
#
_cell.length_a   1.000
_cell.length_b   1.000
_cell.length_c   1.000
_cell.angle_alpha   90.00
_cell.angle_beta   90.00
_cell.angle_gamma   90.00
#
_symmetry.space_group_name_H-M   'P 1'
#
loop_
_entity.id
_entity.type
_entity.pdbx_description
1 polymer ?
#
loop_
_entity_poly.entity_id
_entity_poly.type
_entity_poly.pdbx_seq_one_letter_code
_entity_poly.pdbx_strand_id
1 'polypeptide(L)'
;MSRPSIALLALLALGTTLSAQAETMKPGLWEISVSSDMGGGHAMPAIPPEQLAEMQKRGIKLPPMAGGQPMLTRHCVSKEQAERGEPPQPRDDARMKCERTDLRHEGNTVKWKMHCTGEREAWGEGFVTYAGATAYSGNMQITVKDAAHGNMTMNQKYSGKWLGADCRQ
;
A
#
# COMPACT_ATOMS: atom_id res chain seq x y z
N MET A 1 0.85 43.86 -61.94
CA MET A 1 -0.26 42.93 -62.23
C MET A 1 0.37 41.65 -62.75
N SER A 2 0.33 40.45 -62.19
CA SER A 2 -0.28 39.86 -60.99
C SER A 2 0.54 38.59 -60.66
N ARG A 3 0.71 38.25 -59.38
CA ARG A 3 1.22 36.95 -58.91
C ARG A 3 0.07 35.94 -58.83
N PRO A 4 0.32 34.63 -59.01
CA PRO A 4 -0.34 33.62 -58.17
C PRO A 4 0.71 32.66 -57.59
N SER A 5 0.90 32.66 -56.26
CA SER A 5 0.16 31.86 -55.26
C SER A 5 0.69 30.43 -55.14
N ILE A 6 1.68 30.29 -54.25
CA ILE A 6 2.21 29.03 -53.72
C ILE A 6 1.16 28.50 -52.73
N ALA A 7 0.55 27.35 -53.03
CA ALA A 7 -0.28 26.63 -52.07
C ALA A 7 0.55 25.51 -51.41
N LEU A 8 1.07 25.81 -50.21
CA LEU A 8 1.76 24.85 -49.36
C LEU A 8 0.69 24.13 -48.51
N LEU A 9 0.33 22.90 -48.86
CA LEU A 9 -0.51 22.04 -48.02
C LEU A 9 0.35 21.36 -46.94
N ALA A 10 0.30 21.90 -45.72
CA ALA A 10 0.85 21.25 -44.54
C ALA A 10 -0.16 20.21 -44.01
N LEU A 11 0.12 18.92 -44.22
CA LEU A 11 -0.53 17.84 -43.49
C LEU A 11 0.07 17.76 -42.08
N LEU A 12 -0.60 18.34 -41.08
CA LEU A 12 -0.34 18.04 -39.68
C LEU A 12 -0.97 16.68 -39.34
N ALA A 13 -0.13 15.64 -39.30
CA ALA A 13 -0.47 14.40 -38.62
C ALA A 13 -0.43 14.66 -37.10
N LEU A 14 -1.60 14.89 -36.48
CA LEU A 14 -1.74 14.79 -35.03
C LEU A 14 -1.61 13.31 -34.65
N GLY A 15 -0.37 12.86 -34.43
CA GLY A 15 -0.11 11.61 -33.75
C GLY A 15 -0.67 11.70 -32.32
N THR A 16 -1.76 11.02 -32.06
CA THR A 16 -2.23 10.76 -30.70
C THR A 16 -1.17 9.93 -30.00
N THR A 17 -0.32 10.59 -29.21
CA THR A 17 0.53 9.92 -28.24
C THR A 17 -0.38 9.24 -27.23
N LEU A 18 -0.66 7.95 -27.43
CA LEU A 18 -1.18 7.10 -26.37
C LEU A 18 -0.10 7.08 -25.29
N SER A 19 -0.26 7.92 -24.26
CA SER A 19 0.48 7.73 -23.03
C SER A 19 0.04 6.39 -22.48
N ALA A 20 0.78 5.33 -22.81
CA ALA A 20 0.80 4.09 -22.07
C ALA A 20 1.37 4.41 -20.69
N GLN A 21 0.58 5.09 -19.87
CA GLN A 21 0.80 5.06 -18.43
C GLN A 21 0.65 3.61 -18.06
N ALA A 22 1.76 2.98 -17.65
CA ALA A 22 1.72 1.62 -17.15
C ALA A 22 0.63 1.57 -16.10
N GLU A 23 -0.45 0.84 -16.38
CA GLU A 23 -1.60 0.70 -15.48
C GLU A 23 -1.11 -0.15 -14.29
N THR A 24 -0.50 0.50 -13.31
CA THR A 24 0.17 -0.18 -12.18
C THR A 24 -0.84 -0.77 -11.21
N MET A 25 -2.08 -0.27 -11.19
CA MET A 25 -3.19 -0.81 -10.41
C MET A 25 -4.52 -0.70 -11.15
N LYS A 26 -5.40 -1.67 -10.91
CA LYS A 26 -6.81 -1.62 -11.32
C LYS A 26 -7.72 -1.01 -10.24
N PRO A 27 -8.76 -0.25 -10.63
CA PRO A 27 -9.85 0.05 -9.73
C PRO A 27 -10.61 -1.23 -9.35
N GLY A 28 -11.22 -1.24 -8.17
CA GLY A 28 -12.00 -2.36 -7.66
C GLY A 28 -11.56 -2.83 -6.27
N LEU A 29 -11.98 -4.03 -5.90
CA LEU A 29 -11.73 -4.62 -4.60
C LEU A 29 -10.32 -5.21 -4.55
N TRP A 30 -9.54 -4.79 -3.57
CA TRP A 30 -8.22 -5.34 -3.26
C TRP A 30 -8.22 -5.99 -1.88
N GLU A 31 -7.54 -7.13 -1.76
CA GLU A 31 -7.15 -7.71 -0.48
C GLU A 31 -5.70 -7.32 -0.19
N ILE A 32 -5.50 -6.66 0.94
CA ILE A 32 -4.20 -6.18 1.42
C ILE A 32 -3.80 -7.06 2.59
N SER A 33 -2.59 -7.57 2.53
CA SER A 33 -1.98 -8.39 3.57
C SER A 33 -0.84 -7.62 4.21
N VAL A 34 -0.87 -7.50 5.53
CA VAL A 34 0.19 -6.88 6.34
C VAL A 34 0.67 -7.90 7.36
N SER A 35 1.95 -8.25 7.28
CA SER A 35 2.63 -9.10 8.25
C SER A 35 3.70 -8.28 8.95
N SER A 36 3.61 -8.14 10.27
CA SER A 36 4.68 -7.49 11.05
C SER A 36 5.65 -8.54 11.58
N ASP A 37 6.92 -8.39 11.23
CA ASP A 37 8.01 -9.00 11.96
C ASP A 37 8.27 -8.11 13.18
N MET A 38 7.71 -8.49 14.32
CA MET A 38 7.96 -7.84 15.61
C MET A 38 9.40 -8.20 16.03
N GLY A 39 10.37 -7.56 15.38
CA GLY A 39 11.79 -7.66 15.69
C GLY A 39 12.06 -7.09 17.08
N GLY A 40 12.02 -7.96 18.10
CA GLY A 40 12.17 -7.53 19.48
C GLY A 40 12.06 -8.65 20.51
N GLY A 41 12.68 -9.82 20.27
CA GLY A 41 13.00 -10.82 21.31
C GLY A 41 11.85 -11.46 22.12
N HIS A 42 10.64 -10.96 21.97
CA HIS A 42 9.41 -11.47 22.56
C HIS A 42 8.50 -11.78 21.39
N ALA A 43 8.92 -12.78 20.60
CA ALA A 43 7.98 -13.54 19.83
C ALA A 43 6.98 -14.08 20.85
N MET A 44 5.82 -13.43 20.99
CA MET A 44 4.67 -14.07 21.62
C MET A 44 4.55 -15.39 20.88
N PRO A 45 4.75 -16.54 21.55
CA PRO A 45 4.72 -17.81 20.87
C PRO A 45 3.41 -17.85 20.11
N ALA A 46 3.48 -18.05 18.79
CA ALA A 46 2.28 -18.21 17.99
C ALA A 46 1.45 -19.27 18.71
N ILE A 47 0.30 -18.87 19.25
CA ILE A 47 -0.55 -19.77 20.02
C ILE A 47 -0.79 -20.97 19.10
N PRO A 48 -0.43 -22.20 19.50
CA PRO A 48 -0.63 -23.36 18.67
C PRO A 48 -2.09 -23.37 18.18
N PRO A 49 -2.35 -23.71 16.90
CA PRO A 49 -3.68 -23.60 16.32
C PRO A 49 -4.75 -24.37 17.12
N GLU A 50 -4.35 -25.42 17.85
CA GLU A 50 -5.20 -26.14 18.80
C GLU A 50 -5.64 -25.26 19.98
N GLN A 51 -4.72 -24.57 20.65
CA GLN A 51 -5.05 -23.68 21.77
C GLN A 51 -5.86 -22.47 21.30
N LEU A 52 -5.61 -21.99 20.08
CA LEU A 52 -6.42 -20.94 19.47
C LEU A 52 -7.89 -21.36 19.35
N ALA A 53 -8.14 -22.58 18.86
CA ALA A 53 -9.48 -23.14 18.74
C ALA A 53 -10.16 -23.33 20.09
N GLU A 54 -9.42 -23.73 21.13
CA GLU A 54 -9.95 -23.87 22.49
C GLU A 54 -10.33 -22.52 23.11
N MET A 55 -9.50 -21.49 22.91
CA MET A 55 -9.79 -20.13 23.37
C MET A 55 -10.99 -19.50 22.65
N GLN A 56 -11.13 -19.75 21.34
CA GLN A 56 -12.31 -19.35 20.57
C GLN A 56 -13.57 -20.06 21.07
N LYS A 57 -13.49 -21.37 21.37
CA LYS A 57 -14.60 -22.13 21.99
C LYS A 57 -14.99 -21.58 23.37
N ARG A 58 -14.04 -21.01 24.11
CA ARG A 58 -14.29 -20.33 25.39
C ARG A 58 -14.77 -18.88 25.25
N GLY A 59 -15.02 -18.40 24.03
CA GLY A 59 -15.62 -17.08 23.77
C GLY A 59 -14.66 -15.90 23.91
N ILE A 60 -13.34 -16.15 23.99
CA ILE A 60 -12.33 -15.09 24.09
C ILE A 60 -12.05 -14.56 22.67
N LYS A 61 -12.46 -13.32 22.38
CA LYS A 61 -12.12 -12.63 21.13
C LYS A 61 -10.65 -12.23 21.15
N LEU A 62 -9.83 -12.94 20.39
CA LEU A 62 -8.41 -12.62 20.25
C LEU A 62 -8.19 -11.42 19.33
N PRO A 63 -7.16 -10.58 19.59
CA PRO A 63 -6.76 -9.54 18.66
C PRO A 63 -6.35 -10.14 17.31
N PRO A 64 -6.59 -9.46 16.17
CA PRO A 64 -6.30 -9.96 14.82
C PRO A 64 -4.83 -10.36 14.56
N MET A 65 -3.91 -9.99 15.47
CA MET A 65 -2.47 -10.28 15.41
C MET A 65 -2.05 -11.54 16.20
N ALA A 66 -2.96 -12.14 16.97
CA ALA A 66 -2.65 -13.31 17.78
C ALA A 66 -2.59 -14.57 16.90
N GLY A 67 -1.38 -15.08 16.64
CA GLY A 67 -1.15 -16.33 15.90
C GLY A 67 -0.17 -16.25 14.73
N GLY A 68 0.50 -15.10 14.52
CA GLY A 68 1.51 -14.95 13.46
C GLY A 68 0.94 -14.95 12.04
N GLN A 69 -0.39 -14.91 11.90
CA GLN A 69 -1.06 -14.78 10.60
C GLN A 69 -1.01 -13.32 10.14
N PRO A 70 -0.82 -13.06 8.84
CA PRO A 70 -0.90 -11.70 8.31
C PRO A 70 -2.32 -11.16 8.49
N MET A 71 -2.43 -9.86 8.80
CA MET A 71 -3.72 -9.19 8.77
C MET A 71 -4.15 -9.00 7.33
N LEU A 72 -5.29 -9.59 6.98
CA LEU A 72 -5.95 -9.39 5.70
C LEU A 72 -7.03 -8.33 5.84
N THR A 73 -6.96 -7.28 5.04
CA THR A 73 -7.97 -6.23 4.98
C THR A 73 -8.39 -6.01 3.55
N ARG A 74 -9.70 -5.90 3.31
CA ARG A 74 -10.23 -5.57 2.00
C ARG A 74 -10.40 -4.06 1.87
N HIS A 75 -9.96 -3.51 0.74
CA HIS A 75 -10.06 -2.09 0.43
C HIS A 75 -10.58 -1.89 -1.00
N CYS A 76 -11.57 -1.02 -1.16
CA CYS A 76 -12.03 -0.62 -2.48
C CYS A 76 -11.14 0.52 -3.00
N VAL A 77 -10.53 0.32 -4.16
CA VAL A 77 -9.70 1.30 -4.84
C VAL A 77 -10.53 1.96 -5.95
N SER A 78 -10.74 3.26 -5.84
CA SER A 78 -11.37 4.08 -6.89
C SER A 78 -10.45 4.23 -8.10
N LYS A 79 -11.02 4.66 -9.24
CA LYS A 79 -10.25 4.94 -10.46
C LYS A 79 -9.12 5.96 -10.21
N GLU A 80 -9.43 7.03 -9.50
CA GLU A 80 -8.45 8.08 -9.18
C GLU A 80 -7.35 7.60 -8.24
N GLN A 81 -7.65 6.67 -7.32
CA GLN A 81 -6.63 6.01 -6.50
C GLN A 81 -5.77 5.03 -7.32
N ALA A 82 -6.38 4.31 -8.26
CA ALA A 82 -5.69 3.39 -9.14
C ALA A 82 -4.71 4.13 -10.07
N GLU A 83 -5.14 5.27 -10.62
CA GLU A 83 -4.33 6.13 -11.49
C GLU A 83 -3.14 6.75 -10.77
N ARG A 84 -3.24 7.02 -9.47
CA ARG A 84 -2.06 7.43 -8.67
C ARG A 84 -1.01 6.32 -8.57
N GLY A 85 -1.39 5.05 -8.71
CA GLY A 85 -0.45 3.93 -8.66
C GLY A 85 0.24 3.77 -7.29
N GLU A 86 -0.39 4.27 -6.23
CA GLU A 86 0.12 4.23 -4.86
C GLU A 86 -0.66 3.20 -4.04
N PRO A 87 -0.01 2.38 -3.19
CA PRO A 87 -0.73 1.43 -2.35
C PRO A 87 -1.70 2.19 -1.41
N PRO A 88 -2.89 1.62 -1.14
CA PRO A 88 -3.86 2.23 -0.24
C PRO A 88 -3.22 2.56 1.10
N GLN A 89 -3.46 3.79 1.57
CA GLN A 89 -2.98 4.18 2.88
C GLN A 89 -3.82 3.49 3.97
N PRO A 90 -3.21 3.10 5.11
CA PRO A 90 -3.98 2.79 6.31
C PRO A 90 -4.95 3.93 6.59
N ARG A 91 -6.16 3.62 7.07
CA ARG A 91 -7.13 4.66 7.44
C ARG A 91 -6.50 5.63 8.45
N ASP A 92 -6.85 6.90 8.32
CA ASP A 92 -6.53 7.92 9.32
C ASP A 92 -7.08 7.48 10.68
N ASP A 93 -6.17 7.12 11.59
CA ASP A 93 -6.51 6.89 12.99
C ASP A 93 -6.62 8.26 13.65
N ALA A 94 -7.74 8.55 14.30
CA ALA A 94 -7.95 9.82 14.99
C ALA A 94 -6.86 10.12 16.05
N ARG A 95 -6.13 9.10 16.52
CA ARG A 95 -5.06 9.19 17.51
C ARG A 95 -3.67 9.41 16.89
N MET A 96 -3.53 9.18 15.58
CA MET A 96 -2.25 9.14 14.87
C MET A 96 -2.40 9.68 13.44
N LYS A 97 -1.77 10.83 13.17
CA LYS A 97 -1.73 11.43 11.84
C LYS A 97 -0.46 11.01 11.12
N CYS A 98 -0.59 10.26 10.03
CA CYS A 98 0.54 9.81 9.23
C CYS A 98 0.59 10.58 7.89
N GLU A 99 1.74 11.17 7.59
CA GLU A 99 2.01 11.84 6.32
C GLU A 99 3.01 11.02 5.52
N ARG A 100 2.69 10.78 4.24
CA ARG A 100 3.59 10.15 3.28
C ARG A 100 4.39 11.22 2.54
N THR A 101 5.71 11.10 2.57
CA THR A 101 6.65 12.03 1.93
C THR A 101 7.62 11.27 1.01
N ASP A 102 8.38 11.99 0.20
CA ASP A 102 9.43 11.42 -0.67
C ASP A 102 8.91 10.27 -1.55
N LEU A 103 7.72 10.44 -2.12
CA LEU A 103 7.08 9.46 -3.01
C LEU A 103 7.82 9.41 -4.35
N ARG A 104 8.31 8.24 -4.73
CA ARG A 104 9.07 8.03 -5.97
C ARG A 104 8.57 6.82 -6.72
N HIS A 105 8.37 7.00 -8.02
CA HIS A 105 7.97 5.95 -8.95
C HIS A 105 9.18 5.57 -9.80
N GLU A 106 9.68 4.36 -9.62
CA GLU A 106 10.84 3.79 -10.31
C GLU A 106 10.40 2.53 -11.07
N GLY A 107 9.98 2.71 -12.33
CA GLY A 107 9.43 1.63 -13.13
C GLY A 107 8.15 1.05 -12.51
N ASN A 108 8.19 -0.22 -12.13
CA ASN A 108 7.09 -0.90 -11.42
C ASN A 108 7.22 -0.83 -9.90
N THR A 109 8.15 -0.06 -9.34
CA THR A 109 8.37 0.06 -7.89
C THR A 109 8.00 1.47 -7.42
N VAL A 110 7.26 1.56 -6.33
CA VAL A 110 6.93 2.81 -5.66
C VAL A 110 7.58 2.81 -4.28
N LYS A 111 8.35 3.84 -3.97
CA LYS A 111 9.04 4.05 -2.70
C LYS A 111 8.47 5.28 -2.01
N TRP A 112 8.42 5.26 -0.69
CA TRP A 112 7.96 6.39 0.10
C TRP A 112 8.60 6.42 1.48
N LYS A 113 8.56 7.59 2.10
CA LYS A 113 8.78 7.79 3.52
C LYS A 113 7.46 8.13 4.20
N MET A 114 7.37 7.85 5.49
CA MET A 114 6.20 8.14 6.29
C MET A 114 6.64 8.75 7.62
N HIS A 115 5.96 9.78 8.07
CA HIS A 115 6.11 10.34 9.41
C HIS A 115 4.73 10.42 10.05
N CYS A 116 4.60 9.84 11.24
CA CYS A 116 3.37 9.83 12.01
C CYS A 116 3.56 10.64 13.30
N THR A 117 2.60 11.52 13.57
CA THR A 117 2.51 12.34 14.77
C THR A 117 1.23 12.01 15.55
N GLY A 118 1.19 12.32 16.85
CA GLY A 118 0.06 12.01 17.71
C GLY A 118 0.52 11.47 19.05
N GLU A 119 -0.18 10.45 19.56
CA GLU A 119 0.16 9.85 20.86
C GLU A 119 1.54 9.18 20.89
N ARG A 120 2.01 8.64 19.77
CA ARG A 120 3.36 8.08 19.64
C ARG A 120 3.98 8.53 18.33
N GLU A 121 5.11 9.22 18.39
CA GLU A 121 5.82 9.60 17.17
C GLU A 121 6.36 8.34 16.47
N ALA A 122 6.21 8.25 15.15
CA ALA A 122 6.77 7.16 14.36
C ALA A 122 7.27 7.67 13.01
N TRP A 123 8.28 7.04 12.45
CA TRP A 123 8.78 7.33 11.11
C TRP A 123 9.22 6.06 10.42
N GLY A 124 9.19 6.05 9.10
CA GLY A 124 9.53 4.86 8.35
C GLY A 124 9.74 5.11 6.88
N GLU A 125 10.22 4.08 6.22
CA GLU A 125 10.35 4.02 4.77
C GLU A 125 9.81 2.70 4.26
N GLY A 126 9.17 2.74 3.10
CA GLY A 126 8.57 1.57 2.50
C GLY A 126 8.68 1.59 0.99
N PHE A 127 8.51 0.42 0.42
CA PHE A 127 8.39 0.25 -1.01
C PHE A 127 7.38 -0.84 -1.35
N VAL A 128 6.75 -0.73 -2.51
CA VAL A 128 6.02 -1.82 -3.17
C VAL A 128 6.54 -1.97 -4.59
N THR A 129 6.57 -3.22 -5.05
CA THR A 129 6.82 -3.56 -6.44
C THR A 129 5.55 -4.21 -7.00
N TYR A 130 5.06 -3.65 -8.09
CA TYR A 130 3.86 -4.11 -8.80
C TYR A 130 4.20 -5.25 -9.75
N ALA A 131 3.43 -6.32 -9.65
CA ALA A 131 3.42 -7.46 -10.55
C ALA A 131 2.21 -7.33 -11.49
N GLY A 132 2.35 -6.45 -12.48
CA GLY A 132 1.23 -6.02 -13.33
C GLY A 132 0.17 -5.24 -12.54
N ALA A 133 -1.03 -5.10 -13.12
CA ALA A 133 -2.09 -4.24 -12.58
C ALA A 133 -2.91 -4.86 -11.42
N THR A 134 -2.61 -6.10 -11.02
CA THR A 134 -3.47 -6.92 -10.13
C THR A 134 -2.79 -7.45 -8.88
N ALA A 135 -1.49 -7.22 -8.73
CA ALA A 135 -0.75 -7.67 -7.57
C ALA A 135 0.42 -6.73 -7.25
N TYR A 136 0.74 -6.60 -5.98
CA TYR A 136 1.98 -5.97 -5.52
C TYR A 136 2.50 -6.65 -4.26
N SER A 137 3.79 -6.47 -4.01
CA SER A 137 4.45 -6.90 -2.77
C SER A 137 5.52 -5.91 -2.36
N GLY A 138 5.78 -5.78 -1.08
CA GLY A 138 6.67 -4.74 -0.57
C GLY A 138 7.10 -4.97 0.88
N ASN A 139 8.01 -4.14 1.33
CA ASN A 139 8.39 -4.05 2.73
C ASN A 139 8.31 -2.60 3.20
N MET A 140 7.99 -2.43 4.48
CA MET A 140 8.03 -1.14 5.16
C MET A 140 8.75 -1.33 6.49
N GLN A 141 9.75 -0.49 6.73
CA GLN A 141 10.38 -0.37 8.04
C GLN A 141 9.77 0.83 8.76
N ILE A 142 9.25 0.61 9.96
CA ILE A 142 8.74 1.67 10.83
C ILE A 142 9.54 1.67 12.12
N THR A 143 9.94 2.83 12.56
CA THR A 143 10.48 3.08 13.89
C THR A 143 9.47 3.87 14.69
N VAL A 144 9.08 3.35 15.85
CA VAL A 144 8.20 4.00 16.82
C VAL A 144 9.04 4.52 17.97
N LYS A 145 8.82 5.78 18.34
CA LYS A 145 9.44 6.39 19.52
C LYS A 145 8.81 5.81 20.77
N ASP A 146 9.62 5.16 21.60
CA ASP A 146 9.24 4.71 22.94
C ASP A 146 10.18 5.36 23.95
N ALA A 147 9.62 6.19 24.82
CA ALA A 147 10.37 6.93 25.83
C ALA A 147 10.87 6.05 26.98
N ALA A 148 10.26 4.88 27.19
CA ALA A 148 10.59 3.98 28.29
C ALA A 148 11.68 2.96 27.94
N HIS A 149 11.68 2.43 26.70
CA HIS A 149 12.58 1.35 26.29
C HIS A 149 13.52 1.72 25.13
N GLY A 150 13.45 2.95 24.62
CA GLY A 150 14.14 3.38 23.42
C GLY A 150 13.36 3.04 22.15
N ASN A 151 13.77 3.64 21.03
CA ASN A 151 13.04 3.50 19.78
C ASN A 151 12.92 2.03 19.34
N MET A 152 11.72 1.61 18.97
CA MET A 152 11.44 0.26 18.50
C MET A 152 11.29 0.27 16.98
N THR A 153 12.14 -0.46 16.28
CA THR A 153 12.07 -0.62 14.83
C THR A 153 11.40 -1.95 14.48
N MET A 154 10.46 -1.90 13.54
CA MET A 154 9.62 -3.01 13.11
C MET A 154 9.69 -3.12 11.59
N ASN A 155 9.82 -4.34 11.06
CA ASN A 155 9.73 -4.58 9.62
C ASN A 155 8.37 -5.18 9.30
N GLN A 156 7.68 -4.64 8.31
CA GLN A 156 6.38 -5.11 7.86
C GLN A 156 6.47 -5.54 6.41
N LYS A 157 6.00 -6.75 6.12
CA LYS A 157 5.75 -7.24 4.76
C LYS A 157 4.35 -6.82 4.34
N TYR A 158 4.24 -6.18 3.18
CA TYR A 158 2.99 -5.78 2.56
C TYR A 158 2.77 -6.57 1.27
N SER A 159 1.55 -7.00 1.02
CA SER A 159 1.13 -7.41 -0.33
C SER A 159 -0.30 -7.00 -0.61
N GLY A 160 -0.64 -6.90 -1.89
CA GLY A 160 -1.98 -6.61 -2.36
C GLY A 160 -2.35 -7.48 -3.53
N LYS A 161 -3.60 -7.93 -3.56
CA LYS A 161 -4.18 -8.72 -4.65
C LYS A 161 -5.54 -8.16 -5.04
N TRP A 162 -5.72 -7.90 -6.33
CA TRP A 162 -7.01 -7.51 -6.89
C TRP A 162 -7.96 -8.71 -6.91
N LEU A 163 -9.16 -8.54 -6.35
CA LEU A 163 -10.20 -9.56 -6.25
C LEU A 163 -11.29 -9.41 -7.31
N GLY A 164 -11.50 -8.22 -7.84
CA GLY A 164 -12.56 -7.97 -8.81
C GLY A 164 -12.93 -6.49 -8.91
N ALA A 165 -13.77 -6.16 -9.90
CA ALA A 165 -14.26 -4.80 -10.09
C ALA A 165 -15.36 -4.40 -9.09
N ASP A 166 -16.07 -5.36 -8.48
CA ASP A 166 -17.19 -5.11 -7.57
C ASP A 166 -16.71 -4.95 -6.12
N CYS A 167 -17.01 -3.79 -5.52
CA CYS A 167 -16.69 -3.46 -4.13
C CYS A 167 -17.85 -3.70 -3.14
N ARG A 168 -18.99 -4.25 -3.58
CA ARG A 168 -20.19 -4.46 -2.75
C ARG A 168 -20.19 -5.77 -1.96
N GLN A 169 -19.02 -6.31 -1.61
CA GLN A 169 -18.90 -7.55 -0.82
C GLN A 169 -18.98 -7.31 0.68
#